data_AF-W1WMW0-F1
#
_entry.id   AF-W1WMW0-F1
#
_cell.length_a   1.000
_cell.length_b   1.000
_cell.length_c   1.000
_cell.angle_alpha   90.00
_cell.angle_beta   90.00
_cell.angle_gamma   90.00
#
_symmetry.space_group_name_H-M   'P 1'
#
loop_
_entity.id
_entity.type
_entity.pdbx_description
1 polymer ?
#
loop_
_entity_poly.entity_id
_entity_poly.type
_entity_poly.pdbx_seq_one_letter_code
_entity_poly.pdbx_strand_id
1 'polypeptide(L)' 'DVLVIGGGVIPDADIPGLKKAGVAAVFTPGTPTGDIVKFINENVK' A
#
# COMPACT_ATOMS: atom_id res chain seq x y z
N ASP A 1 13.99 -6.76 7.89
CA ASP A 1 13.31 -5.98 6.85
C ASP A 1 11.82 -5.92 7.20
N VAL A 2 11.11 -4.86 6.84
CA VAL A 2 9.70 -4.66 7.24
C VAL A 2 8.89 -4.19 6.03
N LEU A 3 7.81 -4.91 5.72
CA LEU A 3 6.86 -4.50 4.69
C LEU A 3 6.06 -3.28 5.18
N VAL A 4 6.18 -2.16 4.47
CA VAL A 4 5.42 -0.94 4.73
C VAL A 4 4.35 -0.75 3.66
N ILE A 5 3.10 -0.58 4.09
CA ILE A 5 1.96 -0.25 3.22
C ILE A 5 1.28 1.02 3.72
N GLY A 6 0.71 1.79 2.79
CA GLY A 6 -0.07 3.00 3.07
C GLY A 6 -1.55 2.80 2.80
N GLY A 7 -2.42 3.43 3.58
CA GLY A 7 -3.86 3.39 3.37
C GLY A 7 -4.56 4.67 3.78
N GLY A 8 -5.70 4.97 3.15
CA GLY A 8 -6.53 6.14 3.46
C GLY A 8 -6.78 7.04 2.24
N VAL A 9 -7.26 8.27 2.50
CA VAL A 9 -7.50 9.27 1.45
C VAL A 9 -6.16 9.91 1.07
N ILE A 10 -5.51 9.36 0.04
CA ILE A 10 -4.19 9.79 -0.44
C ILE A 10 -4.35 10.37 -1.86
N PRO A 11 -3.88 11.60 -2.14
CA PRO A 11 -3.87 12.16 -3.49
C PRO A 11 -3.02 11.34 -4.46
N ASP A 12 -3.47 11.19 -5.71
CA ASP A 12 -2.74 10.44 -6.74
C ASP A 12 -1.33 10.99 -7.00
N ALA A 13 -1.15 12.30 -6.81
CA ALA A 13 0.14 12.98 -6.96
C ALA A 13 1.18 12.55 -5.89
N ASP A 14 0.74 12.08 -4.72
CA ASP A 14 1.61 11.70 -3.60
C ASP A 14 2.08 10.24 -3.70
N ILE A 15 1.32 9.38 -4.40
CA ILE A 15 1.61 7.95 -4.55
C ILE A 15 3.02 7.68 -5.12
N PRO A 16 3.49 8.37 -6.18
CA PRO A 16 4.85 8.20 -6.68
C PRO A 16 5.92 8.52 -5.63
N GLY A 17 5.68 9.52 -4.78
CA GLY A 17 6.58 9.89 -3.69
C GLY A 17 6.63 8.83 -2.59
N LEU A 18 5.46 8.33 -2.17
CA LEU A 18 5.34 7.27 -1.18
C LEU A 18 6.04 5.98 -1.63
N LYS A 19 5.88 5.58 -2.90
CA LYS A 19 6.55 4.40 -3.45
C LYS A 19 8.08 4.56 -3.45
N LYS A 20 8.59 5.75 -3.80
CA LYS A 20 10.02 6.05 -3.74
C LYS A 20 10.57 6.04 -2.31
N ALA A 21 9.75 6.37 -1.33
CA ALA A 21 10.10 6.34 0.09
C ALA A 21 10.08 4.93 0.72
N GLY A 22 9.74 3.89 -0.04
CA GLY A 22 9.74 2.50 0.42
C GLY A 22 8.37 1.94 0.79
N VAL A 23 7.28 2.67 0.50
CA VAL A 23 5.92 2.12 0.64
C VAL A 23 5.67 1.14 -0.51
N ALA A 24 5.45 -0.12 -0.18
CA ALA A 24 5.28 -1.20 -1.16
C ALA A 24 3.93 -1.13 -1.89
N ALA A 25 2.88 -0.70 -1.20
CA ALA A 25 1.56 -0.49 -1.79
C ALA A 25 0.79 0.63 -1.08
N VAL A 26 -0.11 1.28 -1.82
CA VAL A 26 -1.02 2.31 -1.32
C VAL A 26 -2.45 1.88 -1.64
N PHE A 27 -3.30 1.82 -0.62
CA PHE A 27 -4.71 1.41 -0.74
C PHE A 27 -5.64 2.59 -0.45
N THR A 28 -6.37 3.04 -1.46
CA THR A 28 -7.29 4.18 -1.38
C THR A 28 -8.72 3.72 -0.99
N PRO A 29 -9.62 4.65 -0.64
CA PRO A 29 -10.99 4.30 -0.25
C PRO A 29 -11.69 3.48 -1.35
N GLY A 30 -12.39 2.42 -0.94
CA GLY A 30 -13.03 1.48 -1.86
C GLY A 30 -12.18 0.25 -2.20
N THR A 31 -10.91 0.20 -1.81
CA THR A 31 -10.10 -1.02 -1.91
C THR A 31 -10.71 -2.13 -1.05
N PRO A 32 -11.05 -3.31 -1.61
CA PRO A 32 -11.52 -4.44 -0.82
C PRO A 32 -10.47 -4.91 0.19
N THR A 33 -10.89 -5.15 1.43
CA THR A 33 -9.98 -5.65 2.48
C THR A 33 -9.30 -6.96 2.08
N GLY A 34 -9.98 -7.81 1.30
CA GLY A 34 -9.41 -9.06 0.79
C GLY A 34 -8.18 -8.85 -0.09
N ASP A 35 -8.15 -7.80 -0.90
CA ASP A 35 -7.01 -7.47 -1.76
C ASP A 35 -5.82 -6.99 -0.94
N ILE A 36 -6.07 -6.24 0.14
CA ILE A 36 -5.05 -5.80 1.10
C ILE A 36 -4.44 -7.01 1.80
N VAL A 37 -5.27 -7.93 2.30
CA VAL A 37 -4.82 -9.17 2.97
C VAL A 37 -3.99 -10.04 2.00
N LYS A 38 -4.47 -10.20 0.76
CA LYS A 38 -3.75 -10.94 -0.27
C LYS A 38 -2.37 -10.34 -0.53
N PHE A 39 -2.30 -9.02 -0.74
CA PHE A 39 -1.04 -8.32 -0.95
C PHE A 39 -0.06 -8.55 0.21
N ILE A 40 -0.53 -8.42 1.46
CA ILE A 40 0.32 -8.65 2.64
C ILE A 40 0.87 -10.07 2.64
N ASN A 41 0.02 -11.09 2.48
CA ASN A 41 0.44 -12.49 2.49
C ASN A 41 1.43 -12.85 1.36
N GLU A 42 1.31 -12.21 0.19
CA GLU A 42 2.21 -12.44 -0.95
C GLU A 42 3.58 -11.76 -0.79
N ASN A 43 3.67 -10.70 0.01
CA ASN A 43 4.86 -9.84 0.09
C ASN A 43 5.57 -9.91 1.45
N VAL A 44 4.93 -10.44 2.49
CA VAL A 44 5.57 -10.73 3.77
C VAL A 44 6.36 -12.05 3.65
N LYS A 45 7.62 -12.03 4.08
CA LYS A 45 8.52 -13.20 4.13
C LYS A 45 8.86 -13.55 5.56
#